data_AF-A0A7S1Q0B1-F1
#
_entry.id   AF-A0A7S1Q0B1-F1
#
_cell.length_a   1.000
_cell.length_b   1.000
_cell.length_c   1.000
_cell.angle_alpha   90.00
_cell.angle_beta   90.00
_cell.angle_gamma   90.00
#
_symmetry.space_group_name_H-M   'P 1'
#
loop_
_entity.id
_entity.type
_entity.pdbx_description
1 polymer ?
#
loop_
_entity_poly.entity_id
_entity_poly.type
_entity_poly.pdbx_seq_one_letter_code
_entity_poly.pdbx_strand_id
1 'polypeptide(L)'
;RHLQSFYTQLAKKGGVDFDAVYRDRVLILDEVDALVIGESPNVPFVYENAELTAFATRVSESLMRQATAEQISGMATTSAEKKVVRNLEKAAQAVGKWQMHTDYALDKDTNRYVRVKDGRACEGAWSLALEFKNYIDHYSDRVVYNERLFIMSRPRVFKKYSRIIGLSGSVGNDTERSYLCRVYNARYFKVPKFLTTCREATSNTAQARGVIIEEDEDSQWRTVCERAFACRETTPVLIIARDRHMASRLAQELHCVANAKGFSGKDVVCCLSR
;
A
#
# COMPACT_ATOMS: atom_id res chain seq x y z
N ARG A 1 0.78 -6.50 -12.07
CA ARG A 1 -0.38 -7.11 -12.77
C ARG A 1 0.00 -8.36 -13.58
N HIS A 2 1.04 -8.33 -14.43
CA HIS A 2 1.48 -9.52 -15.21
C HIS A 2 1.84 -10.77 -14.37
N LEU A 3 2.56 -10.58 -13.25
CA LEU A 3 2.88 -11.68 -12.33
C LEU A 3 1.61 -12.32 -11.74
N GLN A 4 0.65 -11.50 -11.33
CA GLN A 4 -0.59 -11.97 -10.71
C GLN A 4 -1.43 -12.81 -11.67
N SER A 5 -1.65 -12.36 -12.92
CA SER A 5 -2.40 -13.15 -13.91
C SER A 5 -1.69 -14.45 -14.27
N PHE A 6 -0.36 -14.43 -14.34
CA PHE A 6 0.46 -15.62 -14.58
C PHE A 6 0.29 -16.65 -13.45
N TYR A 7 0.38 -16.23 -12.19
CA TYR A 7 0.18 -17.13 -11.05
C TYR A 7 -1.26 -17.64 -10.94
N THR A 8 -2.27 -16.83 -11.26
CA THR A 8 -3.66 -17.29 -11.30
C THR A 8 -3.85 -18.39 -12.35
N GLN A 9 -3.25 -18.23 -13.53
CA GLN A 9 -3.29 -19.27 -14.57
C GLN A 9 -2.57 -20.54 -14.12
N LEU A 10 -1.44 -20.39 -13.43
CA LEU A 10 -0.65 -21.50 -12.91
C LEU A 10 -1.37 -22.32 -11.83
N ALA A 11 -1.98 -21.62 -10.87
CA ALA A 11 -2.76 -22.24 -9.81
C ALA A 11 -4.02 -22.92 -10.36
N LYS A 12 -4.63 -22.37 -11.43
CA LYS A 12 -5.82 -22.94 -12.07
C LYS A 12 -5.51 -24.11 -13.02
N LYS A 13 -4.39 -24.07 -13.75
CA LYS A 13 -4.07 -25.05 -14.80
C LYS A 13 -3.16 -26.18 -14.35
N GLY A 14 -2.58 -26.13 -13.15
CA GLY A 14 -1.79 -27.21 -12.57
C GLY A 14 -0.72 -27.78 -13.50
N GLY A 15 0.46 -27.17 -13.59
CA GLY A 15 1.58 -27.84 -14.29
C GLY A 15 2.60 -26.98 -15.04
N VAL A 16 2.80 -25.71 -14.71
CA VAL A 16 3.99 -25.00 -15.23
C VAL A 16 5.05 -24.98 -14.13
N ASP A 17 6.23 -25.55 -14.39
CA ASP A 17 7.35 -25.37 -13.47
C ASP A 17 7.68 -23.88 -13.38
N PHE A 18 7.43 -23.32 -12.20
CA PHE A 18 7.66 -21.91 -11.91
C PHE A 18 9.12 -21.52 -12.21
N ASP A 19 10.06 -22.43 -11.97
CA ASP A 19 11.47 -22.19 -12.23
C ASP A 19 11.75 -22.15 -13.73
N ALA A 20 11.06 -22.97 -14.53
CA ALA A 20 11.25 -22.98 -15.99
C ALA A 20 10.87 -21.65 -16.65
N VAL A 21 9.91 -20.90 -16.09
CA VAL A 21 9.46 -19.65 -16.74
C VAL A 21 10.41 -18.48 -16.56
N TYR A 22 11.08 -18.38 -15.41
CA TYR A 22 11.92 -17.22 -15.07
C TYR A 22 13.42 -17.47 -15.19
N ARG A 23 13.84 -18.74 -15.23
CA ARG A 23 15.26 -19.13 -15.22
C ARG A 23 16.07 -18.53 -16.37
N ASP A 24 15.46 -18.22 -17.52
CA ASP A 24 16.14 -17.65 -18.68
C ASP A 24 15.78 -16.17 -18.93
N ARG A 25 15.10 -15.52 -17.99
CA ARG A 25 14.65 -14.14 -18.12
C ARG A 25 15.54 -13.19 -17.33
N VAL A 26 15.83 -12.03 -17.92
CA VAL A 26 16.50 -10.91 -17.25
C VAL A 26 15.43 -9.89 -16.88
N LEU A 27 15.41 -9.48 -15.62
CA LEU A 27 14.55 -8.39 -15.14
C LEU A 27 15.32 -7.08 -15.20
N ILE A 28 14.82 -6.09 -15.95
CA ILE A 28 15.36 -4.73 -15.96
C ILE A 28 14.34 -3.83 -15.27
N LEU A 29 14.80 -3.10 -14.25
CA LEU A 29 13.97 -2.20 -13.46
C LEU A 29 14.49 -0.77 -13.58
N ASP A 30 13.57 0.13 -13.90
CA ASP A 30 13.73 1.54 -13.62
C ASP A 30 13.26 1.78 -12.18
N GLU A 31 14.13 2.36 -11.37
CA GLU A 31 14.02 2.50 -9.91
C GLU A 31 14.02 1.17 -9.13
N VAL A 32 15.08 0.97 -8.32
CA VAL A 32 15.29 -0.28 -7.56
C VAL A 32 14.55 -0.35 -6.24
N ASP A 33 13.92 0.74 -5.83
CA ASP A 33 13.07 0.82 -4.63
C ASP A 33 11.88 -0.14 -4.71
N ALA A 34 11.39 -0.46 -5.90
CA ALA A 34 10.36 -1.48 -6.13
C ALA A 34 10.73 -2.88 -5.61
N LEU A 35 12.03 -3.17 -5.45
CA LEU A 35 12.55 -4.41 -4.87
C LEU A 35 12.70 -4.35 -3.35
N VAL A 36 12.76 -3.15 -2.77
CA VAL A 36 12.76 -2.94 -1.33
C VAL A 36 11.35 -3.21 -0.82
N ILE A 37 11.20 -4.24 0.00
CA ILE A 37 9.89 -4.64 0.51
C ILE A 37 9.88 -4.42 2.00
N GLY A 38 9.21 -3.34 2.42
CA GLY A 38 9.10 -2.93 3.82
C GLY A 38 8.18 -3.84 4.63
N GLU A 39 6.87 -3.77 4.40
CA GLU A 39 5.92 -4.23 5.43
C GLU A 39 5.22 -5.57 5.13
N SER A 40 5.17 -6.02 3.88
CA SER A 40 4.43 -7.24 3.50
C SER A 40 5.11 -7.96 2.35
N PRO A 41 6.16 -8.75 2.64
CA PRO A 41 6.88 -9.52 1.62
C PRO A 41 6.02 -10.60 0.98
N ASN A 42 4.96 -10.99 1.67
CA ASN A 42 4.05 -12.05 1.27
C ASN A 42 2.74 -11.45 0.79
N VAL A 43 2.35 -11.78 -0.44
CA VAL A 43 1.07 -11.39 -1.02
C VAL A 43 0.20 -12.64 -1.06
N PRO A 44 -0.87 -12.72 -0.26
CA PRO A 44 -1.84 -13.81 -0.38
C PRO A 44 -2.60 -13.64 -1.68
N PHE A 45 -2.71 -14.72 -2.45
CA PHE A 45 -3.64 -14.76 -3.57
C PHE A 45 -4.93 -15.41 -3.09
N VAL A 46 -6.00 -14.63 -3.15
CA VAL A 46 -7.32 -15.05 -2.70
C VAL A 46 -8.35 -14.86 -3.83
N TYR A 47 -9.42 -15.64 -3.78
CA TYR A 47 -10.59 -15.46 -4.64
C TYR A 47 -11.87 -15.60 -3.80
N GLU A 48 -12.91 -14.89 -4.20
CA GLU A 48 -14.24 -15.06 -3.61
C GLU A 48 -14.80 -16.41 -4.05
N ASN A 49 -15.14 -17.25 -3.08
CA ASN A 49 -15.87 -18.49 -3.34
C ASN A 49 -17.35 -18.22 -3.05
N ALA A 50 -18.19 -18.23 -4.07
CA ALA A 50 -19.62 -17.92 -3.94
C ALA A 50 -20.37 -18.93 -3.05
N GLU A 51 -20.06 -20.22 -3.15
CA GLU A 51 -20.68 -21.28 -2.35
C GLU A 51 -20.31 -21.14 -0.87
N LEU A 52 -19.01 -20.96 -0.60
CA LEU A 52 -18.54 -20.77 0.78
C LEU A 52 -18.92 -19.41 1.35
N THR A 53 -19.15 -18.39 0.52
CA THR A 53 -19.71 -17.08 0.92
C THR A 53 -21.16 -17.24 1.36
N ALA A 54 -21.98 -17.98 0.60
CA ALA A 54 -23.34 -18.29 1.00
C ALA A 54 -23.38 -19.10 2.31
N PHE A 55 -22.50 -20.10 2.43
CA PHE A 55 -22.36 -20.89 3.66
C PHE A 55 -21.88 -20.04 4.85
N ALA A 56 -20.87 -19.18 4.66
CA ALA A 56 -20.34 -18.27 5.67
C ALA A 56 -21.41 -17.30 6.18
N THR A 57 -22.28 -16.81 5.30
CA THR A 57 -23.40 -15.95 5.66
C THR A 57 -24.39 -16.71 6.56
N ARG A 58 -24.78 -17.94 6.19
CA ARG A 58 -25.65 -18.79 7.04
C ARG A 58 -25.05 -19.10 8.41
N VAL A 59 -23.75 -19.40 8.47
CA VAL A 59 -23.04 -19.62 9.75
C VAL A 59 -23.06 -18.35 10.59
N SER A 60 -22.88 -17.18 9.96
CA SER A 60 -22.91 -15.88 10.64
C SER A 60 -24.28 -15.57 11.22
N GLU A 61 -25.36 -15.87 10.51
CA GLU A 61 -26.74 -15.79 11.01
C GLU A 61 -26.95 -16.68 12.25
N SER A 62 -26.49 -17.94 12.20
CA SER A 62 -26.56 -18.85 13.34
C SER A 62 -25.77 -18.34 14.55
N LEU A 63 -24.59 -17.76 14.32
CA LEU A 63 -23.77 -17.15 15.37
C LEU A 63 -24.48 -15.94 16.01
N MET A 64 -25.14 -15.09 15.21
CA MET A 64 -25.93 -13.96 15.73
C MET A 64 -27.11 -14.43 16.59
N ARG A 65 -27.72 -15.57 16.23
CA ARG A 65 -28.81 -16.20 17.00
C ARG A 65 -28.32 -16.97 18.23
N GLN A 66 -27.02 -16.92 18.55
CA GLN A 66 -26.41 -17.63 19.68
C GLN A 66 -26.66 -19.16 19.63
N ALA A 67 -26.64 -19.75 18.44
CA ALA A 67 -26.72 -21.19 18.26
C ALA A 67 -25.58 -21.92 18.99
N THR A 68 -25.82 -23.16 19.43
CA THR A 68 -24.79 -23.94 20.13
C THR A 68 -23.67 -24.37 19.18
N ALA A 69 -22.49 -24.67 19.73
CA ALA A 69 -21.37 -25.15 18.93
C ALA A 69 -21.70 -26.45 18.17
N GLU A 70 -22.53 -27.34 18.73
CA GLU A 70 -22.96 -28.54 17.99
C GLU A 70 -23.86 -28.19 16.80
N GLN A 71 -24.77 -27.23 16.95
CA GLN A 71 -25.65 -26.80 15.87
C GLN A 71 -24.85 -26.20 14.71
N ILE A 72 -23.87 -25.34 15.01
CA ILE A 72 -23.04 -24.68 14.00
C ILE A 72 -22.12 -25.70 13.32
N SER A 73 -21.47 -26.58 14.08
CA SER A 73 -20.62 -27.64 13.53
C SER A 73 -21.40 -28.62 12.66
N GLY A 74 -22.66 -28.92 13.04
CA GLY A 74 -23.58 -29.78 12.31
C GLY A 74 -24.02 -29.22 10.95
N MET A 75 -23.86 -27.92 10.69
CA MET A 75 -24.15 -27.32 9.38
C MET A 75 -23.14 -27.73 8.31
N ALA A 76 -21.92 -28.11 8.71
CA ALA A 76 -20.82 -28.35 7.79
C ALA A 76 -20.72 -29.83 7.36
N THR A 77 -20.95 -30.08 6.08
CA THR A 77 -20.90 -31.42 5.47
C THR A 77 -19.52 -31.73 4.89
N THR A 78 -18.81 -30.71 4.40
CA THR A 78 -17.49 -30.84 3.76
C THR A 78 -16.34 -30.37 4.65
N SER A 79 -15.12 -30.76 4.30
CA SER A 79 -13.90 -30.27 4.96
C SER A 79 -13.72 -28.75 4.81
N ALA A 80 -14.09 -28.20 3.65
CA ALA A 80 -14.04 -26.76 3.38
C ALA A 80 -15.03 -25.99 4.26
N GLU A 81 -16.28 -26.46 4.37
CA GLU A 81 -17.29 -25.87 5.27
C GLU A 81 -16.86 -25.93 6.73
N LYS A 82 -16.29 -27.05 7.19
CA LYS A 82 -15.76 -27.17 8.56
C LYS A 82 -14.66 -26.13 8.83
N LYS A 83 -13.86 -25.79 7.82
CA LYS A 83 -12.84 -24.73 7.92
C LYS A 83 -13.48 -23.35 7.96
N VAL A 84 -14.56 -23.10 7.20
CA VAL A 84 -15.34 -21.86 7.28
C VAL A 84 -15.89 -21.66 8.69
N VAL A 85 -16.54 -22.67 9.26
CA VAL A 85 -17.08 -22.63 10.65
C VAL A 85 -15.99 -22.21 11.63
N ARG A 86 -14.88 -22.95 11.69
CA ARG A 86 -13.77 -22.63 12.62
C ARG A 86 -13.21 -21.23 12.42
N ASN A 87 -13.10 -20.78 11.17
CA ASN A 87 -12.57 -19.45 10.87
C ASN A 87 -13.56 -18.34 11.27
N LEU A 88 -14.86 -18.56 11.09
CA LEU A 88 -15.90 -17.63 11.52
C LEU A 88 -16.05 -17.57 13.03
N GLU A 89 -15.98 -18.69 13.74
CA GLU A 89 -15.97 -18.69 15.21
C GLU A 89 -14.79 -17.88 15.75
N LYS A 90 -13.59 -18.07 15.18
CA LYS A 90 -12.41 -17.25 15.52
C LYS A 90 -12.61 -15.78 15.17
N ALA A 91 -13.23 -15.49 14.03
CA ALA A 91 -13.54 -14.14 13.60
C ALA A 91 -14.52 -13.45 14.56
N ALA A 92 -15.59 -14.12 14.96
CA ALA A 92 -16.57 -13.63 15.93
C ALA A 92 -15.92 -13.36 17.30
N GLN A 93 -15.09 -14.28 17.79
CA GLN A 93 -14.31 -14.08 19.01
C GLN A 93 -13.35 -12.89 18.93
N ALA A 94 -12.74 -12.65 17.76
CA ALA A 94 -11.87 -11.51 17.54
C ALA A 94 -12.65 -10.19 17.52
N VAL A 95 -13.80 -10.14 16.83
CA VAL A 95 -14.67 -8.96 16.77
C VAL A 95 -15.14 -8.54 18.16
N GLY A 96 -15.46 -9.49 19.04
CA GLY A 96 -15.81 -9.19 20.43
C GLY A 96 -14.72 -8.47 21.23
N LYS A 97 -13.47 -8.46 20.74
CA LYS A 97 -12.32 -7.78 21.36
C LYS A 97 -11.87 -6.53 20.59
N TRP A 98 -12.41 -6.29 19.39
CA TRP A 98 -11.95 -5.22 18.52
C TRP A 98 -12.47 -3.86 18.96
N GLN A 99 -11.61 -2.85 18.86
CA GLN A 99 -11.94 -1.47 19.21
C GLN A 99 -11.97 -0.56 17.98
N MET A 100 -12.96 0.33 17.93
CA MET A 100 -13.07 1.36 16.89
C MET A 100 -11.86 2.30 16.95
N HIS A 101 -11.37 2.76 15.80
CA HIS A 101 -10.15 3.55 15.59
C HIS A 101 -8.82 2.85 15.90
N THR A 102 -8.83 1.69 16.55
CA THR A 102 -7.64 0.87 16.77
C THR A 102 -7.57 -0.30 15.78
N ASP A 103 -8.65 -1.07 15.69
CA ASP A 103 -8.75 -2.26 14.86
C ASP A 103 -9.47 -2.01 13.53
N TYR A 104 -10.47 -1.14 13.56
CA TYR A 104 -11.31 -0.82 12.41
C TYR A 104 -11.81 0.62 12.52
N ALA A 105 -12.14 1.22 11.38
CA ALA A 105 -12.77 2.53 11.31
C ALA A 105 -13.88 2.49 10.26
N LEU A 106 -14.89 3.34 10.41
CA LEU A 106 -15.92 3.49 9.38
C LEU A 106 -15.34 4.34 8.25
N ASP A 107 -15.30 3.76 7.05
CA ASP A 107 -15.05 4.51 5.84
C ASP A 107 -16.38 5.16 5.39
N LYS A 108 -16.35 6.49 5.25
CA LYS A 108 -17.52 7.29 4.89
C LYS A 108 -17.89 7.15 3.42
N ASP A 109 -16.92 6.83 2.57
CA ASP A 109 -17.13 6.78 1.12
C ASP A 109 -17.81 5.46 0.72
N THR A 110 -17.35 4.34 1.29
CA THR A 110 -17.95 3.02 1.03
C THR A 110 -19.07 2.65 2.01
N ASN A 111 -19.27 3.44 3.07
CA ASN A 111 -20.18 3.15 4.19
C ASN A 111 -19.96 1.74 4.77
N ARG A 112 -18.68 1.36 4.95
CA ARG A 112 -18.28 0.06 5.50
C ARG A 112 -17.12 0.23 6.48
N TYR A 113 -17.00 -0.69 7.43
CA TYR A 113 -15.81 -0.79 8.25
C TYR A 113 -14.61 -1.28 7.43
N VAL A 114 -13.51 -0.54 7.55
CA VAL A 114 -12.20 -0.85 6.99
C VAL A 114 -11.21 -1.14 8.12
N ARG A 115 -10.18 -1.95 7.87
CA ARG A 115 -9.16 -2.28 8.87
C ARG A 115 -8.33 -1.04 9.18
N VAL A 116 -8.00 -0.83 10.45
CA VAL A 116 -6.96 0.13 10.83
C VAL A 116 -5.63 -0.61 10.99
N LYS A 117 -4.59 -0.11 10.33
CA LYS A 117 -3.21 -0.61 10.42
C LYS A 117 -2.28 0.59 10.60
N ASP A 118 -1.42 0.54 11.62
CA ASP A 118 -0.45 1.59 11.91
C ASP A 118 -1.10 2.99 12.05
N GLY A 119 -2.29 3.02 12.67
CA GLY A 119 -3.08 4.25 12.89
C GLY A 119 -3.79 4.79 11.65
N ARG A 120 -3.80 4.06 10.53
CA ARG A 120 -4.44 4.48 9.27
C ARG A 120 -5.48 3.48 8.80
N ALA A 121 -6.56 3.99 8.22
CA ALA A 121 -7.53 3.17 7.51
C ALA A 121 -6.89 2.52 6.28
N CYS A 122 -7.13 1.22 6.09
CA CYS A 122 -6.62 0.44 4.98
C CYS A 122 -7.79 -0.21 4.23
N GLU A 123 -8.33 0.51 3.26
CA GLU A 123 -9.52 0.13 2.46
C GLU A 123 -9.33 -1.20 1.72
N GLY A 124 -8.10 -1.50 1.27
CA GLY A 124 -7.80 -2.73 0.53
C GLY A 124 -7.56 -3.97 1.39
N ALA A 125 -7.56 -3.85 2.72
CA ALA A 125 -7.26 -4.96 3.61
C ALA A 125 -8.50 -5.80 3.93
N TRP A 126 -8.60 -6.98 3.32
CA TRP A 126 -9.65 -7.95 3.63
C TRP A 126 -9.35 -8.71 4.93
N SER A 127 -10.38 -8.90 5.76
CA SER A 127 -10.35 -9.78 6.94
C SER A 127 -11.73 -10.38 7.18
N LEU A 128 -11.79 -11.69 7.41
CA LEU A 128 -13.06 -12.36 7.72
C LEU A 128 -13.75 -11.80 8.97
N ALA A 129 -12.99 -11.35 9.97
CA ALA A 129 -13.54 -10.69 11.15
C ALA A 129 -14.18 -9.34 10.81
N LEU A 130 -13.61 -8.60 9.86
CA LEU A 130 -14.18 -7.34 9.40
C LEU A 130 -15.43 -7.56 8.52
N GLU A 131 -15.44 -8.59 7.68
CA GLU A 131 -16.64 -9.01 6.93
C GLU A 131 -17.77 -9.43 7.87
N PHE A 132 -17.46 -10.25 8.88
CA PHE A 132 -18.42 -10.62 9.92
C PHE A 132 -18.93 -9.39 10.67
N LYS A 133 -18.05 -8.45 11.04
CA LYS A 133 -18.45 -7.21 11.71
C LYS A 133 -19.36 -6.33 10.85
N ASN A 134 -19.01 -6.14 9.58
CA ASN A 134 -19.85 -5.40 8.64
C ASN A 134 -21.23 -6.03 8.48
N TYR A 135 -21.30 -7.36 8.52
CA TYR A 135 -22.56 -8.09 8.45
C TYR A 135 -23.43 -7.91 9.71
N ILE A 136 -22.87 -8.09 10.91
CA ILE A 136 -23.65 -7.95 12.16
C ILE A 136 -24.16 -6.53 12.40
N ASP A 137 -23.42 -5.52 11.93
CA ASP A 137 -23.77 -4.11 12.10
C ASP A 137 -24.55 -3.56 10.88
N HIS A 138 -24.99 -4.43 9.97
CA HIS A 138 -25.82 -4.11 8.80
C HIS A 138 -25.19 -3.15 7.77
N TYR A 139 -23.86 -3.11 7.69
CA TYR A 139 -23.12 -2.44 6.62
C TYR A 139 -22.87 -3.36 5.40
N SER A 140 -23.27 -4.63 5.48
CA SER A 140 -23.23 -5.60 4.37
C SER A 140 -24.35 -6.63 4.53
N ASP A 141 -24.97 -7.03 3.42
CA ASP A 141 -26.03 -8.04 3.42
C ASP A 141 -25.49 -9.48 3.44
N ARG A 142 -24.17 -9.65 3.28
CA ARG A 142 -23.51 -10.97 3.23
C ARG A 142 -22.08 -10.92 3.75
N VAL A 143 -21.58 -12.07 4.17
CA VAL A 143 -20.17 -12.25 4.59
C VAL A 143 -19.36 -12.80 3.43
N VAL A 144 -18.51 -11.96 2.82
CA VAL A 144 -17.66 -12.38 1.71
C VAL A 144 -16.54 -13.29 2.21
N TYR A 145 -16.55 -14.55 1.76
CA TYR A 145 -15.53 -15.53 2.11
C TYR A 145 -14.53 -15.71 0.98
N ASN A 146 -13.29 -15.27 1.25
CA ASN A 146 -12.18 -15.41 0.32
C ASN A 146 -11.33 -16.64 0.65
N GLU A 147 -11.21 -17.54 -0.31
CA GLU A 147 -10.31 -18.68 -0.21
C GLU A 147 -8.90 -18.30 -0.66
N ARG A 148 -7.91 -18.77 0.10
CA ARG A 148 -6.49 -18.55 -0.20
C ARG A 148 -5.96 -19.73 -1.02
N LEU A 149 -5.58 -19.48 -2.26
CA LEU A 149 -4.95 -20.49 -3.11
C LEU A 149 -3.47 -20.69 -2.74
N PHE A 150 -2.72 -19.60 -2.70
CA PHE A 150 -1.30 -19.63 -2.36
C PHE A 150 -0.85 -18.30 -1.76
N ILE A 151 0.34 -18.30 -1.17
CA ILE A 151 1.01 -17.11 -0.67
C ILE A 151 2.30 -16.94 -1.45
N MET A 152 2.45 -15.78 -2.08
CA MET A 152 3.63 -15.47 -2.87
C MET A 152 4.58 -14.59 -2.08
N SER A 153 5.81 -15.07 -1.87
CA SER A 153 6.89 -14.24 -1.34
C SER A 153 7.54 -13.45 -2.47
N ARG A 154 7.31 -12.15 -2.55
CA ARG A 154 7.88 -11.25 -3.59
C ARG A 154 9.40 -11.42 -3.74
N PRO A 155 10.21 -11.45 -2.67
CA PRO A 155 11.66 -11.67 -2.80
C PRO A 155 11.99 -13.02 -3.45
N ARG A 156 11.26 -14.08 -3.09
CA ARG A 156 11.47 -15.41 -3.66
C ARG A 156 11.17 -15.44 -5.16
N VAL A 157 10.15 -14.72 -5.61
CA VAL A 157 9.81 -14.58 -7.03
C VAL A 157 10.93 -13.89 -7.80
N PHE A 158 11.37 -12.74 -7.31
CA PHE A 158 12.43 -11.98 -7.98
C PHE A 158 13.75 -12.76 -8.04
N LYS A 159 14.06 -13.56 -7.02
CA LYS A 159 15.22 -14.45 -7.03
C LYS A 159 15.20 -15.55 -8.09
N LYS A 160 14.07 -15.81 -8.76
CA LYS A 160 14.00 -16.81 -9.83
C LYS A 160 14.42 -16.29 -11.19
N TYR A 161 14.50 -14.97 -11.38
CA TYR A 161 15.05 -14.41 -12.60
C TYR A 161 16.54 -14.78 -12.71
N SER A 162 17.00 -15.06 -13.92
CA SER A 162 18.42 -15.36 -14.19
C SER A 162 19.33 -14.26 -13.67
N ARG A 163 18.93 -13.01 -13.90
CA ARG A 163 19.62 -11.77 -13.53
C ARG A 163 18.61 -10.65 -13.33
N ILE A 164 18.99 -9.71 -12.47
CA ILE A 164 18.26 -8.48 -12.25
C ILE A 164 19.23 -7.32 -12.49
N ILE A 165 18.83 -6.38 -13.32
CA ILE A 165 19.53 -5.13 -13.58
C ILE A 165 18.62 -4.00 -13.12
N GLY A 166 19.12 -3.18 -12.20
CA GLY A 166 18.37 -2.09 -11.63
C GLY A 166 19.05 -0.76 -11.92
N LEU A 167 18.29 0.22 -12.40
CA LEU A 167 18.72 1.59 -12.61
C LEU A 167 18.09 2.46 -11.52
N SER A 168 18.85 3.36 -10.91
CA SER A 168 18.28 4.34 -9.99
C SER A 168 19.17 5.58 -9.87
N GLY A 169 18.54 6.75 -9.89
CA GLY A 169 19.21 8.04 -9.65
C GLY A 169 19.63 8.24 -8.19
N SER A 170 18.94 7.58 -7.27
CA SER A 170 19.31 7.49 -5.86
C SER A 170 19.19 6.03 -5.46
N VAL A 171 20.32 5.32 -5.38
CA VAL A 171 20.34 3.96 -4.83
C VAL A 171 20.11 4.08 -3.32
N GLY A 172 18.87 4.36 -2.92
CA GLY A 172 18.36 4.39 -1.55
C GLY A 172 19.22 5.04 -0.47
N ASN A 173 18.75 4.91 0.77
CA ASN A 173 19.60 5.07 1.95
C ASN A 173 20.46 3.80 2.17
N ASP A 174 21.41 3.83 3.12
CA ASP A 174 22.28 2.68 3.40
C ASP A 174 21.50 1.43 3.85
N THR A 175 20.32 1.60 4.43
CA THR A 175 19.42 0.51 4.83
C THR A 175 18.87 -0.23 3.62
N GLU A 176 18.38 0.49 2.61
CA GLU A 176 17.87 -0.07 1.37
C GLU A 176 18.98 -0.79 0.59
N ARG A 177 20.18 -0.19 0.55
CA ARG A 177 21.36 -0.83 -0.04
C ARG A 177 21.71 -2.14 0.64
N SER A 178 21.72 -2.13 1.97
CA SER A 178 22.01 -3.31 2.78
C SER A 178 20.95 -4.40 2.58
N TYR A 179 19.67 -4.02 2.48
CA TYR A 179 18.59 -4.94 2.17
C TYR A 179 18.80 -5.61 0.82
N LEU A 180 19.01 -4.83 -0.25
CA LEU A 180 19.18 -5.34 -1.61
C LEU A 180 20.44 -6.21 -1.75
N CYS A 181 21.55 -5.85 -1.08
CA CYS A 181 22.74 -6.70 -0.97
C CYS A 181 22.42 -8.04 -0.30
N ARG A 182 21.81 -8.01 0.88
CA ARG A 182 21.53 -9.22 1.67
C ARG A 182 20.49 -10.13 1.00
N VAL A 183 19.45 -9.53 0.43
CA VAL A 183 18.33 -10.28 -0.14
C VAL A 183 18.69 -10.74 -1.54
N TYR A 184 19.17 -9.87 -2.43
CA TYR A 184 19.35 -10.20 -3.85
C TYR A 184 20.81 -10.38 -4.27
N ASN A 185 21.78 -10.32 -3.34
CA ASN A 185 23.21 -10.28 -3.65
C ASN A 185 23.57 -9.15 -4.63
N ALA A 186 22.85 -8.02 -4.51
CA ALA A 186 23.05 -6.88 -5.39
C ALA A 186 24.47 -6.31 -5.22
N ARG A 187 25.04 -5.85 -6.34
CA ARG A 187 26.27 -5.05 -6.36
C ARG A 187 25.95 -3.71 -6.97
N TYR A 188 26.55 -2.66 -6.43
CA TYR A 188 26.31 -1.30 -6.88
C TYR A 188 27.45 -0.79 -7.73
N PHE A 189 27.10 -0.12 -8.81
CA PHE A 189 28.03 0.61 -9.64
C PHE A 189 27.54 2.05 -9.76
N LYS A 190 28.33 3.00 -9.26
CA LYS A 190 27.98 4.42 -9.33
C LYS A 190 28.35 4.94 -10.71
N VAL A 191 27.34 5.18 -11.54
CA VAL A 191 27.52 5.86 -12.82
C VAL A 191 27.77 7.35 -12.56
N PRO A 192 28.88 7.93 -13.05
CA PRO A 192 29.12 9.36 -12.93
C PRO A 192 28.00 10.16 -13.59
N LYS A 193 27.62 11.30 -12.99
CA LYS A 193 26.63 12.17 -13.62
C LYS A 193 27.24 12.74 -14.90
N PHE A 194 26.47 12.74 -16.00
CA PHE A 194 26.95 13.26 -17.28
C PHE A 194 27.57 14.66 -17.17
N LEU A 195 26.89 15.57 -16.46
CA LEU A 195 27.38 16.94 -16.23
C LEU A 195 28.64 17.01 -15.34
N THR A 196 29.01 15.96 -14.62
CA THR A 196 30.27 15.93 -13.85
C THR A 196 31.45 15.42 -14.68
N THR A 197 31.19 14.88 -15.88
CA THR A 197 32.22 14.37 -16.80
C THR A 197 32.55 15.34 -17.94
N CYS A 198 31.81 16.45 -18.07
CA CYS A 198 32.09 17.50 -19.04
C CYS A 198 33.20 18.43 -18.53
N ARG A 199 34.21 18.74 -19.37
CA ARG A 199 35.42 19.51 -18.99
C ARG A 199 35.15 20.94 -18.49
N GLU A 200 33.94 21.48 -18.70
CA GLU A 200 33.59 22.88 -18.42
C GLU A 200 32.24 23.04 -17.70
N ALA A 201 31.63 21.94 -17.24
CA ALA A 201 30.33 22.03 -16.60
C ALA A 201 30.44 22.48 -15.14
N THR A 202 29.93 23.68 -14.83
CA THR A 202 29.68 24.13 -13.47
C THR A 202 28.44 23.42 -12.92
N SER A 203 28.63 22.23 -12.34
CA SER A 203 27.56 21.55 -11.62
C SER A 203 27.29 22.30 -10.31
N ASN A 204 26.21 23.08 -10.26
CA ASN A 204 25.73 23.67 -9.02
C ASN A 204 25.28 22.54 -8.08
N THR A 205 26.07 22.28 -7.04
CA THR A 205 25.69 21.30 -6.01
C THR A 205 24.51 21.87 -5.24
N ALA A 206 23.38 21.17 -5.21
CA ALA A 206 22.23 21.59 -4.43
C ALA A 206 22.62 21.70 -2.94
N GLN A 207 22.47 22.89 -2.36
CA GLN A 207 22.75 23.13 -0.95
C GLN A 207 21.49 22.85 -0.14
N ALA A 208 21.54 21.83 0.72
CA ALA A 208 20.47 21.58 1.67
C ALA A 208 20.36 22.75 2.65
N ARG A 209 19.16 23.33 2.79
CA ARG A 209 18.89 24.45 3.71
C ARG A 209 18.43 24.00 5.12
N GLY A 210 18.66 22.74 5.46
CA GLY A 210 18.27 22.12 6.72
C GLY A 210 16.78 21.76 6.81
N VAL A 211 16.39 21.27 8.00
CA VAL A 211 15.01 20.93 8.36
C VAL A 211 14.55 21.93 9.41
N ILE A 212 13.32 22.44 9.26
CA ILE A 212 12.69 23.34 10.22
C ILE A 212 11.42 22.68 10.72
N ILE A 213 11.30 22.62 12.04
CA ILE A 213 10.17 22.08 12.76
C ILE A 213 9.59 23.25 13.56
N GLU A 214 8.36 23.63 13.23
CA GLU A 214 7.61 24.64 13.96
C GLU A 214 6.81 24.01 15.11
N GLU A 215 6.31 24.85 16.01
CA GLU A 215 5.55 24.41 17.21
C GLU A 215 4.19 23.79 16.86
N ASP A 216 3.57 24.25 15.77
CA ASP A 216 2.25 23.83 15.34
C ASP A 216 2.13 23.76 13.80
N GLU A 217 1.07 23.10 13.33
CA GLU A 217 0.84 22.86 11.90
C GLU A 217 0.64 24.17 11.11
N ASP A 218 -0.09 25.14 11.68
CA ASP A 218 -0.39 26.40 11.01
C ASP A 218 0.85 27.31 10.91
N SER A 219 1.73 27.27 11.92
CA SER A 219 3.06 27.86 11.88
C SER A 219 3.92 27.18 10.81
N GLN A 220 3.90 25.84 10.72
CA GLN A 220 4.61 25.10 9.68
C GLN A 220 4.14 25.50 8.27
N TRP A 221 2.82 25.67 8.06
CA TRP A 221 2.25 26.12 6.79
C TRP A 221 2.70 27.52 6.42
N ARG A 222 2.65 28.47 7.37
CA ARG A 222 3.13 29.83 7.16
C ARG A 222 4.61 29.85 6.75
N THR A 223 5.47 29.14 7.46
CA THR A 223 6.90 29.02 7.13
C THR A 223 7.13 28.45 5.73
N VAL A 224 6.36 27.44 5.32
CA VAL A 224 6.44 26.87 3.96
C VAL A 224 6.05 27.90 2.90
N CYS A 225 4.94 28.61 3.09
CA CYS A 225 4.47 29.65 2.16
C CYS A 225 5.49 30.79 2.03
N GLU A 226 5.97 31.33 3.15
CA GLU A 226 6.95 32.41 3.16
C GLU A 226 8.23 32.04 2.39
N ARG A 227 8.77 30.84 2.66
CA ARG A 227 9.96 30.34 1.95
C ARG A 227 9.71 30.07 0.48
N ALA A 228 8.54 29.55 0.12
CA ALA A 228 8.19 29.31 -1.27
C ALA A 228 8.18 30.63 -2.07
N PHE A 229 7.56 31.68 -1.54
CA PHE A 229 7.53 32.99 -2.20
C PHE A 229 8.89 33.68 -2.23
N ALA A 230 9.68 33.59 -1.15
CA ALA A 230 11.03 34.14 -1.14
C ALA A 230 11.95 33.46 -2.18
N CYS A 231 11.84 32.13 -2.33
CA CYS A 231 12.62 31.40 -3.34
C CYS A 231 12.14 31.65 -4.77
N ARG A 232 10.82 31.85 -4.97
CA ARG A 232 10.20 32.07 -6.30
C ARG A 232 10.82 33.23 -7.07
N GLU A 233 11.29 34.26 -6.38
CA GLU A 233 11.91 35.43 -7.02
C GLU A 233 13.16 35.08 -7.85
N THR A 234 13.82 33.96 -7.53
CA THR A 234 15.09 33.56 -8.15
C THR A 234 15.05 32.20 -8.82
N THR A 235 14.12 31.33 -8.43
CA THR A 235 14.04 29.96 -8.96
C THR A 235 12.61 29.44 -8.92
N PRO A 236 12.21 28.57 -9.87
CA PRO A 236 11.01 27.76 -9.72
C PRO A 236 11.06 26.93 -8.43
N VAL A 237 9.90 26.77 -7.77
CA VAL A 237 9.76 26.05 -6.51
C VAL A 237 8.81 24.87 -6.70
N LEU A 238 9.28 23.67 -6.33
CA LEU A 238 8.46 22.46 -6.22
C LEU A 238 8.25 22.15 -4.74
N ILE A 239 6.99 22.01 -4.33
CA ILE A 239 6.64 21.61 -2.96
C ILE A 239 5.93 20.27 -3.01
N ILE A 240 6.39 19.32 -2.20
CA ILE A 240 5.87 17.97 -2.12
C ILE A 240 5.15 17.83 -0.78
N ALA A 241 3.88 17.46 -0.82
CA ALA A 241 3.07 17.18 0.37
C ALA A 241 2.88 15.67 0.55
N ARG A 242 2.52 15.26 1.78
CA ARG A 242 2.35 13.85 2.15
C ARG A 242 1.26 13.14 1.36
N ASP A 243 0.15 13.83 1.13
CA ASP A 243 -1.04 13.27 0.49
C ASP A 243 -1.80 14.36 -0.29
N ARG A 244 -2.82 13.91 -1.04
CA ARG A 244 -3.65 14.79 -1.88
C ARG A 244 -4.35 15.88 -1.08
N HIS A 245 -4.87 15.55 0.10
CA HIS A 245 -5.59 16.51 0.93
C HIS A 245 -4.66 17.65 1.36
N MET A 246 -3.47 17.30 1.84
CA MET A 246 -2.44 18.28 2.24
C MET A 246 -1.93 19.09 1.05
N ALA A 247 -1.76 18.47 -0.12
CA ALA A 247 -1.38 19.19 -1.34
C ALA A 247 -2.42 20.25 -1.74
N SER A 248 -3.71 19.90 -1.65
CA SER A 248 -4.81 20.81 -1.97
C SER A 248 -4.92 21.95 -0.96
N ARG A 249 -4.81 21.66 0.35
CA ARG A 249 -4.81 22.69 1.41
C ARG A 249 -3.64 23.65 1.21
N LEU A 250 -2.43 23.13 1.01
CA LEU A 250 -1.25 23.96 0.78
C LEU A 250 -1.38 24.84 -0.47
N ALA A 251 -1.97 24.31 -1.55
CA ALA A 251 -2.22 25.10 -2.74
C ALA A 251 -3.19 26.26 -2.48
N GLN A 252 -4.24 26.05 -1.67
CA GLN A 252 -5.17 27.11 -1.28
C GLN A 252 -4.45 28.21 -0.48
N GLU A 253 -3.65 27.82 0.52
CA GLU A 253 -2.86 28.76 1.32
C GLU A 253 -1.89 29.58 0.44
N LEU A 254 -1.18 28.92 -0.47
CA LEU A 254 -0.29 29.60 -1.42
C LEU A 254 -1.04 30.55 -2.36
N HIS A 255 -2.26 30.20 -2.79
CA HIS A 255 -3.11 31.09 -3.57
C HIS A 255 -3.57 32.31 -2.76
N CYS A 256 -3.94 32.14 -1.49
CA CYS A 256 -4.28 33.25 -0.59
C CYS A 256 -3.10 34.21 -0.44
N VAL A 257 -1.89 33.68 -0.20
CA VAL A 257 -0.66 34.49 -0.10
C VAL A 257 -0.30 35.15 -1.43
N ALA A 258 -0.48 34.45 -2.56
CA ALA A 258 -0.27 35.02 -3.90
C ALA A 258 -1.15 36.25 -4.11
N ASN A 259 -2.46 36.10 -3.87
CA ASN A 259 -3.45 37.14 -4.05
C ASN A 259 -3.17 38.34 -3.13
N ALA A 260 -2.81 38.09 -1.86
CA ALA A 260 -2.44 39.15 -0.92
C ALA A 260 -1.20 39.95 -1.38
N LYS A 261 -0.29 39.30 -2.12
CA LYS A 261 0.89 39.94 -2.74
C LYS A 261 0.62 40.49 -4.15
N GLY A 262 -0.62 40.45 -4.63
CA GLY A 262 -1.00 40.95 -5.95
C GLY A 262 -0.63 40.04 -7.12
N PHE A 263 -0.22 38.79 -6.85
CA PHE A 263 0.04 37.80 -7.89
C PHE A 263 -1.23 37.00 -8.19
N SER A 264 -1.49 36.71 -9.47
CA SER A 264 -2.61 35.87 -9.89
C SER A 264 -2.23 34.98 -11.08
N GLY A 265 -2.97 33.89 -11.27
CA GLY A 265 -2.80 32.97 -12.38
C GLY A 265 -2.13 31.65 -12.04
N LYS A 266 -2.27 30.67 -12.95
CA LYS A 266 -1.72 29.31 -12.81
C LYS A 266 -0.20 29.26 -12.87
N ASP A 267 0.42 30.30 -13.42
CA ASP A 267 1.87 30.43 -13.53
C ASP A 267 2.51 30.89 -12.20
N VAL A 268 1.69 31.24 -11.21
CA VAL A 268 2.16 31.63 -9.86
C VAL A 268 2.11 30.43 -8.92
N VAL A 269 0.97 29.72 -8.88
CA VAL A 269 0.78 28.50 -8.11
C VAL A 269 0.04 27.51 -9.00
N CYS A 270 0.61 26.32 -9.18
CA CYS A 270 0.01 25.23 -9.93
C CYS A 270 -0.05 23.97 -9.06
N CYS A 271 -1.27 23.52 -8.74
CA CYS A 271 -1.44 22.26 -8.03
C CYS A 271 -1.55 21.09 -9.01
N LEU A 272 -0.70 20.09 -8.86
CA LEU A 272 -0.68 18.88 -9.70
C LEU A 272 -1.55 17.75 -9.15
N SER A 273 -2.24 17.94 -8.01
CA SER A 273 -3.14 16.94 -7.44
C SER A 273 -4.45 16.88 -8.25
N ARG A 274 -4.50 15.98 -9.24
CA ARG A 274 -5.74 15.63 -9.96
C ARG A 274 -6.47 14.48 -9.29
#